data_AF-A0A1A5FG20-F1
#
_entry.id   AF-A0A1A5FG20-F1
#
_cell.length_a   1.000
_cell.length_b   1.000
_cell.length_c   1.000
_cell.angle_alpha   90.00
_cell.angle_beta   90.00
_cell.angle_gamma   90.00
#
_symmetry.space_group_name_H-M   'P 1'
#
loop_
_entity.id
_entity.type
_entity.pdbx_description
1 polymer ?
#
loop_
_entity_poly.entity_id
_entity_poly.type
_entity_poly.pdbx_seq_one_letter_code
_entity_poly.pdbx_strand_id
1 'polypeptide(L)'
;MEENKKNTKTNLPVPDFFKYQEFQMPADDRLEEEILRLKQEKQIPILAHSLYGVVFLKKVSDASGNLLEIAKKIEERKWTKVLFSGTMFQAGVLKGLFPNTTFWIPKEVSKDTSEEDFYDILREVYLSLKYEYPIVELEDDSLLVDYQK
;
A
#
# COMPACT_ATOMS: atom_id res chain seq x y z
N MET A 1 54.57 -25.80 17.95
CA MET A 1 54.24 -25.80 16.51
C MET A 1 52.97 -26.63 16.39
N GLU A 2 51.78 -26.14 16.10
CA GLU A 2 51.27 -24.86 15.60
C GLU A 2 49.89 -24.67 16.25
N GLU A 3 49.72 -23.58 17.00
CA GLU A 3 48.40 -23.09 17.38
C GLU A 3 47.75 -22.39 16.20
N ASN A 4 46.42 -22.49 16.15
CA ASN A 4 45.50 -21.53 15.53
C ASN A 4 45.63 -21.24 14.03
N LYS A 5 44.77 -21.86 13.21
CA LYS A 5 44.31 -21.28 11.93
C LYS A 5 43.19 -22.07 11.24
N LYS A 6 42.05 -22.37 11.89
CA LYS A 6 40.91 -22.98 11.15
C LYS A 6 39.49 -22.46 11.35
N ASN A 7 39.18 -21.56 12.29
CA ASN A 7 37.78 -21.14 12.51
C ASN A 7 37.56 -19.62 12.56
N THR A 8 37.98 -18.87 11.55
CA THR A 8 37.71 -17.41 11.50
C THR A 8 37.02 -16.92 10.23
N LYS A 9 36.56 -17.80 9.33
CA LYS A 9 35.85 -17.39 8.10
C LYS A 9 34.35 -17.73 8.06
N THR A 10 33.79 -18.30 9.12
CA THR A 10 32.37 -18.71 9.17
C THR A 10 31.40 -17.59 9.52
N ASN A 11 31.88 -16.39 9.89
CA ASN A 11 31.05 -15.22 10.21
C ASN A 11 31.32 -14.02 9.28
N LEU A 12 31.74 -14.26 8.03
CA LEU A 12 31.76 -13.20 7.04
C LEU A 12 30.29 -12.85 6.69
N PRO A 13 29.89 -11.57 6.70
CA PRO A 13 28.54 -11.18 6.35
C PRO A 13 28.23 -11.68 4.94
N VAL A 14 27.06 -12.30 4.78
CA VAL A 14 26.60 -12.91 3.52
C VAL A 14 26.72 -11.83 2.43
N PRO A 15 27.35 -12.09 1.27
CA PRO A 15 27.62 -11.06 0.26
C PRO A 15 26.38 -10.29 -0.23
N ASP A 16 25.18 -10.85 -0.02
CA ASP A 16 23.88 -10.26 -0.36
C ASP A 16 23.07 -9.80 0.86
N PHE A 17 23.65 -9.78 2.06
CA PHE A 17 22.92 -9.47 3.30
C PHE A 17 22.36 -8.04 3.33
N PHE A 18 22.96 -7.10 2.58
CA PHE A 18 22.50 -5.71 2.49
C PHE A 18 22.70 -5.16 1.07
N LYS A 19 21.69 -5.34 0.21
CA LYS A 19 21.61 -4.62 -1.06
C LYS A 19 21.02 -3.23 -0.82
N TYR A 20 21.87 -2.28 -0.46
CA TYR A 20 21.46 -0.88 -0.20
C TYR A 20 20.60 -0.26 -1.33
N GLN A 21 20.82 -0.70 -2.57
CA GLN A 21 20.06 -0.28 -3.74
C GLN A 21 18.57 -0.63 -3.65
N GLU A 22 18.21 -1.73 -2.99
CA GLU A 22 16.82 -2.16 -2.81
C GLU A 22 16.05 -1.23 -1.87
N PHE A 23 16.75 -0.47 -1.01
CA PHE A 23 16.15 0.50 -0.10
C PHE A 23 16.15 1.92 -0.66
N GLN A 24 16.73 2.14 -1.84
CA GLN A 24 16.72 3.46 -2.46
C GLN A 24 15.32 3.81 -2.95
N MET A 25 14.89 5.02 -2.58
CA MET A 25 13.67 5.60 -3.08
C MET A 25 13.88 6.03 -4.55
N PRO A 26 12.93 5.74 -5.45
CA PRO A 26 12.95 6.33 -6.79
C PRO A 26 12.99 7.86 -6.70
N ALA A 27 13.58 8.48 -7.71
CA ALA A 27 13.50 9.94 -7.85
C ALA A 27 12.04 10.36 -8.10
N ASP A 28 11.71 11.57 -7.65
CA ASP A 28 10.33 12.10 -7.64
C ASP A 28 9.67 12.08 -9.03
N ASP A 29 10.44 12.38 -10.06
CA ASP A 29 10.02 12.38 -11.47
C ASP A 29 9.66 10.99 -12.02
N ARG A 30 10.13 9.91 -11.38
CA ARG A 30 9.88 8.52 -11.78
C ARG A 30 8.92 7.77 -10.87
N LEU A 31 8.41 8.40 -9.80
CA LEU A 31 7.50 7.75 -8.86
C LEU A 31 6.20 7.27 -9.52
N GLU A 32 5.60 8.07 -10.39
CA GLU A 32 4.35 7.69 -11.08
C GLU A 32 4.54 6.39 -11.89
N GLU A 33 5.62 6.30 -12.67
CA GLU A 33 5.94 5.14 -13.50
C GLU A 33 6.20 3.89 -12.66
N GLU A 34 6.96 4.05 -11.57
CA GLU A 34 7.30 2.94 -10.69
C GLU A 34 6.08 2.42 -9.92
N ILE A 35 5.18 3.31 -9.49
CA ILE A 35 3.88 2.93 -8.88
C ILE A 35 3.06 2.13 -9.88
N LEU A 36 2.97 2.58 -11.14
CA LEU A 36 2.25 1.84 -12.19
C LEU A 36 2.88 0.46 -12.45
N ARG A 37 4.22 0.36 -12.42
CA ARG A 37 4.93 -0.91 -12.56
C ARG A 37 4.61 -1.87 -11.40
N LEU A 38 4.77 -1.41 -10.15
CA LEU A 38 4.52 -2.22 -8.95
C LEU A 38 3.07 -2.65 -8.86
N LYS A 39 2.14 -1.78 -9.22
CA LYS A 39 0.71 -2.08 -9.28
C LYS A 39 0.43 -3.28 -10.18
N GLN A 40 1.02 -3.31 -11.37
CA GLN A 40 0.87 -4.41 -12.31
C GLN A 40 1.57 -5.68 -11.84
N GLU A 41 2.79 -5.55 -11.32
CA GLU A 41 3.60 -6.67 -10.80
C GLU A 41 2.88 -7.39 -9.65
N LYS A 42 2.32 -6.64 -8.70
CA LYS A 42 1.63 -7.17 -7.52
C LYS A 42 0.14 -7.42 -7.71
N GLN A 43 -0.42 -6.92 -8.81
CA GLN A 43 -1.86 -6.98 -9.11
C GLN A 43 -2.73 -6.34 -8.01
N ILE A 44 -2.26 -5.24 -7.40
CA ILE A 44 -2.97 -4.52 -6.35
C ILE A 44 -3.60 -3.26 -6.95
N PRO A 45 -4.91 -3.23 -7.23
CA PRO A 45 -5.58 -2.03 -7.71
C PRO A 45 -5.53 -0.91 -6.66
N ILE A 46 -5.39 0.32 -7.15
CA ILE A 46 -5.37 1.54 -6.34
C ILE A 46 -6.71 2.25 -6.49
N LEU A 47 -7.43 2.41 -5.38
CA LEU A 47 -8.73 3.08 -5.32
C LEU A 47 -8.61 4.41 -4.60
N ALA A 48 -8.89 5.50 -5.31
CA ALA A 48 -8.76 6.85 -4.79
C ALA A 48 -10.13 7.46 -4.47
N HIS A 49 -10.31 7.95 -3.25
CA HIS A 49 -11.54 8.63 -2.89
C HIS A 49 -11.63 10.04 -3.54
N SER A 50 -12.79 10.38 -4.09
CA SER A 50 -12.99 11.52 -5.01
C SER A 50 -12.72 12.90 -4.41
N LEU A 51 -12.89 13.05 -3.10
CA LEU A 51 -12.66 14.31 -2.37
C LEU A 51 -11.18 14.63 -2.14
N TYR A 52 -10.29 13.69 -2.42
CA TYR A 52 -8.84 13.84 -2.18
C TYR A 52 -8.05 13.86 -3.49
N GLY A 53 -8.75 14.29 -4.55
CA GLY A 53 -8.28 14.30 -5.92
C GLY A 53 -7.26 15.40 -6.19
N VAL A 54 -6.04 15.20 -5.72
CA VAL A 54 -4.90 15.69 -6.50
C VAL A 54 -4.99 15.00 -7.87
N VAL A 55 -4.90 15.76 -8.96
CA VAL A 55 -4.97 15.27 -10.37
C VAL A 55 -4.05 14.07 -10.59
N PHE A 56 -2.99 13.98 -9.80
CA PHE A 56 -1.94 12.99 -9.89
C PHE A 56 -2.30 11.62 -9.28
N LEU A 57 -3.04 11.55 -8.16
CA LEU A 57 -3.54 10.25 -7.66
C LEU A 57 -4.47 9.59 -8.67
N LYS A 58 -5.24 10.40 -9.42
CA LYS A 58 -6.08 9.89 -10.50
C LYS A 58 -5.28 9.22 -11.62
N LYS A 59 -4.04 9.64 -11.88
CA LYS A 59 -3.19 9.03 -12.92
C LYS A 59 -2.75 7.61 -12.56
N VAL A 60 -2.48 7.37 -11.29
CA VAL A 60 -2.01 6.06 -10.80
C VAL A 60 -3.18 5.15 -10.36
N SER A 61 -4.32 5.73 -9.98
CA SER A 61 -5.52 5.01 -9.55
C SER A 61 -6.22 4.27 -10.69
N ASP A 62 -6.69 3.04 -10.44
CA ASP A 62 -7.53 2.29 -11.39
C ASP A 62 -8.98 2.74 -11.34
N ALA A 63 -9.41 3.21 -10.17
CA ALA A 63 -10.73 3.77 -10.01
C ALA A 63 -10.73 4.87 -8.95
N SER A 64 -11.48 5.93 -9.27
CA SER A 64 -11.83 6.98 -8.32
C SER A 64 -13.34 7.04 -8.10
N GLY A 65 -13.75 7.50 -6.92
CA GLY A 65 -15.17 7.69 -6.61
C GLY A 65 -15.44 8.03 -5.15
N ASN A 66 -16.71 8.25 -4.82
CA ASN A 66 -17.13 8.24 -3.41
C ASN A 66 -17.07 6.80 -2.84
N LEU A 67 -17.26 6.65 -1.53
CA LEU A 67 -17.17 5.35 -0.87
C LEU A 67 -18.13 4.29 -1.45
N LEU A 68 -19.35 4.69 -1.83
CA LEU A 68 -20.36 3.80 -2.41
C LEU A 68 -19.96 3.32 -3.80
N GLU A 69 -19.43 4.20 -4.65
CA GLU A 69 -18.92 3.86 -5.97
C GLU A 69 -17.71 2.93 -5.88
N ILE A 70 -16.83 3.16 -4.90
CA ILE A 70 -15.67 2.30 -4.65
C ILE A 70 -16.13 0.90 -4.21
N ALA A 71 -17.08 0.81 -3.28
CA ALA A 71 -17.63 -0.46 -2.83
C ALA A 71 -18.24 -1.27 -3.98
N LYS A 72 -19.04 -0.64 -4.84
CA LYS A 72 -19.62 -1.29 -6.04
C LYS A 72 -18.54 -1.82 -6.98
N LYS A 73 -17.47 -1.06 -7.21
CA LYS A 73 -16.37 -1.48 -8.08
C LYS A 73 -15.61 -2.68 -7.51
N ILE A 74 -15.39 -2.72 -6.19
CA ILE A 74 -14.78 -3.87 -5.51
C ILE A 74 -15.62 -5.12 -5.72
N GLU A 75 -16.95 -5.00 -5.56
CA GLU A 75 -17.89 -6.10 -5.76
C GLU A 75 -17.93 -6.57 -7.23
N GLU A 76 -18.04 -5.65 -8.18
CA GLU A 76 -18.09 -5.95 -9.63
C GLU A 76 -16.80 -6.62 -10.13
N ARG A 77 -15.64 -6.14 -9.68
CA ARG A 77 -14.32 -6.62 -10.11
C ARG A 77 -13.79 -7.78 -9.27
N LYS A 78 -14.44 -8.10 -8.15
CA LYS A 78 -14.07 -9.16 -7.21
C LYS A 78 -12.61 -9.06 -6.74
N TRP A 79 -12.18 -7.84 -6.42
CA TRP A 79 -10.82 -7.61 -5.93
C TRP A 79 -10.65 -8.18 -4.53
N THR A 80 -9.59 -8.96 -4.31
CA THR A 80 -9.23 -9.54 -3.00
C THR A 80 -8.12 -8.75 -2.30
N LYS A 81 -7.49 -7.83 -3.02
CA LYS A 81 -6.39 -6.97 -2.59
C LYS A 81 -6.63 -5.57 -3.11
N VAL A 82 -6.53 -4.56 -2.28
CA VAL A 82 -6.81 -3.16 -2.66
C VAL A 82 -5.90 -2.23 -1.86
N LEU A 83 -5.23 -1.31 -2.56
CA LEU A 83 -4.67 -0.12 -1.91
C LEU A 83 -5.74 0.98 -1.96
N PHE A 84 -6.19 1.42 -0.79
CA PHE A 84 -7.21 2.45 -0.67
C PHE A 84 -6.59 3.78 -0.23
N SER A 85 -6.73 4.80 -1.07
CA SER A 85 -6.29 6.16 -0.78
C SER A 85 -7.48 7.00 -0.29
N GLY A 86 -7.58 7.17 1.02
CA GLY A 86 -8.64 7.92 1.70
C GLY A 86 -8.34 8.04 3.20
N THR A 87 -9.39 8.02 4.02
CA THR A 87 -9.26 8.05 5.49
C THR A 87 -9.28 6.65 6.09
N MET A 88 -8.67 6.48 7.28
CA MET A 88 -8.67 5.19 7.98
C MET A 88 -10.09 4.72 8.31
N PHE A 89 -10.97 5.65 8.68
CA PHE A 89 -12.38 5.37 8.90
C PHE A 89 -13.07 4.77 7.68
N GLN A 90 -12.84 5.34 6.49
CA GLN A 90 -13.42 4.82 5.25
C GLN A 90 -12.89 3.42 4.91
N ALA A 91 -11.60 3.19 5.14
CA ALA A 91 -10.99 1.88 4.93
C ALA A 91 -11.57 0.83 5.88
N GLY A 92 -11.79 1.18 7.15
CA GLY A 92 -12.46 0.31 8.13
C GLY A 92 -13.89 -0.06 7.71
N VAL A 93 -14.66 0.90 7.18
CA VAL A 93 -16.00 0.62 6.61
C VAL A 93 -15.91 -0.37 5.44
N LEU A 94 -14.97 -0.16 4.51
CA LEU A 94 -14.78 -1.10 3.39
C LEU A 94 -14.33 -2.48 3.86
N LYS A 95 -13.45 -2.56 4.87
CA LYS A 95 -13.02 -3.83 5.46
C LYS A 95 -14.20 -4.58 6.09
N GLY A 96 -15.10 -3.87 6.77
CA GLY A 96 -16.33 -4.46 7.31
C GLY A 96 -17.28 -4.98 6.22
N LEU A 97 -17.42 -4.25 5.11
CA LEU A 97 -18.25 -4.68 3.97
C LEU A 97 -17.62 -5.84 3.18
N PHE A 98 -16.30 -5.87 3.08
CA PHE A 98 -15.54 -6.84 2.31
C PHE A 98 -14.49 -7.53 3.18
N PRO A 99 -14.90 -8.39 4.15
CA PRO A 99 -13.99 -8.96 5.14
C PRO A 99 -12.87 -9.81 4.52
N ASN A 100 -13.16 -10.46 3.38
CA ASN A 100 -12.21 -11.29 2.63
C ASN A 100 -11.23 -10.49 1.76
N THR A 101 -11.37 -9.16 1.71
CA THR A 101 -10.47 -8.28 0.95
C THR A 101 -9.42 -7.71 1.89
N THR A 102 -8.16 -7.76 1.45
CA THR A 102 -7.05 -7.10 2.12
C THR A 102 -7.00 -5.65 1.66
N PHE A 103 -7.10 -4.73 2.60
CA PHE A 103 -6.97 -3.30 2.35
C PHE A 103 -5.65 -2.80 2.94
N TRP A 104 -4.93 -2.00 2.16
CA TRP A 104 -3.82 -1.20 2.64
C TRP A 104 -4.16 0.27 2.50
N ILE A 105 -3.71 1.07 3.45
CA ILE A 105 -3.93 2.52 3.44
C ILE A 105 -2.58 3.23 3.55
N PRO A 106 -2.15 4.02 2.56
CA PRO A 106 -0.97 4.86 2.72
C PRO A 106 -1.25 5.99 3.72
N LYS A 107 -0.35 6.98 3.83
CA LYS A 107 -0.61 8.20 4.61
C LYS A 107 -2.00 8.76 4.32
N GLU A 108 -2.77 9.00 5.38
CA GLU A 108 -4.13 9.50 5.30
C GLU A 108 -4.15 10.86 4.58
N VAL A 109 -4.99 10.95 3.55
CA VAL A 109 -5.18 12.18 2.79
C VAL A 109 -6.48 12.83 3.26
N SER A 110 -6.36 14.05 3.79
CA SER A 110 -7.49 14.86 4.23
C SER A 110 -7.75 16.02 3.26
N LYS A 111 -8.87 16.73 3.44
CA LYS A 111 -9.22 17.89 2.59
C LYS A 111 -8.23 19.04 2.69
N ASP A 112 -7.45 19.09 3.77
CA ASP A 112 -6.49 20.16 4.05
C ASP A 112 -5.09 19.85 3.50
N THR A 113 -4.94 18.73 2.78
CA THR A 113 -3.64 18.33 2.25
C THR A 113 -3.25 19.25 1.09
N SER A 114 -2.09 19.89 1.21
CA SER A 114 -1.62 20.87 0.24
C SER A 114 -1.04 20.21 -1.02
N GLU A 115 -0.92 20.97 -2.11
CA GLU A 115 -0.22 20.49 -3.30
C GLU A 115 1.29 20.28 -3.06
N GLU A 116 1.86 20.90 -2.03
CA GLU A 116 3.28 20.75 -1.66
C GLU A 116 3.57 19.37 -1.05
N ASP A 117 2.58 18.74 -0.42
CA ASP A 117 2.67 17.38 0.15
C ASP A 117 2.54 16.28 -0.92
N PHE A 118 2.46 16.65 -2.21
CA PHE A 118 2.19 15.74 -3.32
C PHE A 118 3.16 14.56 -3.40
N TYR A 119 4.46 14.84 -3.46
CA TYR A 119 5.46 13.79 -3.60
C TYR A 119 5.51 12.92 -2.36
N ASP A 120 5.24 13.48 -1.18
CA ASP A 120 5.16 12.68 0.04
C ASP A 120 4.02 11.66 -0.02
N ILE A 121 2.85 12.03 -0.55
CA ILE A 121 1.76 11.07 -0.75
C ILE A 121 2.15 9.98 -1.76
N LEU A 122 2.76 10.35 -2.89
CA LEU A 122 3.18 9.34 -3.88
C LEU A 122 4.26 8.40 -3.33
N ARG A 123 5.18 8.94 -2.55
CA ARG A 123 6.21 8.16 -1.84
C ARG A 123 5.56 7.15 -0.90
N GLU A 124 4.56 7.57 -0.12
CA GLU A 124 3.81 6.70 0.78
C GLU A 124 3.03 5.63 0.00
N VAL A 125 2.34 5.99 -1.09
CA VAL A 125 1.68 5.03 -1.98
C VAL A 125 2.67 4.00 -2.52
N TYR A 126 3.83 4.43 -2.99
CA TYR A 126 4.89 3.56 -3.48
C TYR A 126 5.39 2.61 -2.39
N LEU A 127 5.69 3.14 -1.19
CA LEU A 127 6.14 2.34 -0.05
C LEU A 127 5.08 1.34 0.38
N SER A 128 3.80 1.75 0.44
CA SER A 128 2.70 0.87 0.80
C SER A 128 2.48 -0.25 -0.21
N LEU A 129 2.61 0.02 -1.50
CA LEU A 129 2.60 -1.04 -2.52
C LEU A 129 3.80 -1.96 -2.37
N LYS A 130 4.99 -1.40 -2.20
CA LYS A 130 6.25 -2.17 -2.13
C LYS A 130 6.27 -3.11 -0.93
N TYR A 131 5.85 -2.64 0.24
CA TYR A 131 5.90 -3.41 1.48
C TYR A 131 4.58 -4.05 1.87
N GLU A 132 3.48 -3.75 1.17
CA GLU A 132 2.13 -4.23 1.52
C GLU A 132 1.76 -3.85 2.97
N TYR A 133 1.96 -2.57 3.30
CA TYR A 133 1.79 -2.03 4.65
C TYR A 133 1.45 -0.52 4.64
N PRO A 134 0.70 0.03 5.61
CA PRO A 134 -0.02 -0.66 6.69
C PRO A 134 -1.27 -1.38 6.19
N ILE A 135 -1.53 -2.54 6.77
CA ILE A 135 -2.76 -3.31 6.58
C ILE A 135 -3.88 -2.71 7.45
N VAL A 136 -5.10 -2.71 6.92
CA VAL A 136 -6.29 -2.29 7.64
C VAL A 136 -6.90 -3.51 8.32
N GLU A 137 -6.84 -3.51 9.65
CA GLU A 137 -7.42 -4.53 10.53
C GLU A 137 -8.53 -3.90 11.38
N LEU A 138 -9.54 -4.70 11.72
CA LEU A 138 -10.58 -4.32 12.67
C LEU A 138 -10.29 -5.04 13.99
N GLU A 139 -10.39 -4.33 15.11
CA GLU A 139 -10.04 -4.89 16.42
C GLU A 139 -10.87 -6.12 16.82
N ASP A 140 -12.08 -6.25 16.25
CA ASP A 140 -13.02 -7.30 16.61
C ASP A 140 -13.70 -7.90 15.37
N ASP A 141 -12.95 -8.73 14.63
CA ASP A 141 -13.46 -9.49 13.48
C ASP A 141 -14.67 -10.39 13.85
N SER A 142 -14.87 -10.67 15.14
CA SER A 142 -15.98 -11.47 15.66
C SER A 142 -17.35 -10.82 15.45
N LEU A 143 -17.42 -9.48 15.48
CA LEU A 143 -18.67 -8.72 15.32
C LEU A 143 -19.18 -8.72 13.87
N LEU A 144 -18.33 -9.00 12.88
CA LEU A 144 -18.73 -9.04 11.47
C LEU A 144 -19.45 -10.34 11.10
N VAL A 145 -19.18 -11.43 11.82
CA VAL A 145 -19.81 -12.74 11.58
C VAL A 145 -21.32 -12.69 11.89
N ASP A 146 -21.72 -11.84 12.84
CA ASP A 146 -23.11 -11.73 13.28
C ASP A 146 -24.00 -10.89 12.35
N TYR A 147 -23.42 -10.01 11.53
CA TYR A 147 -24.16 -9.18 10.56
C TYR A 147 -24.45 -9.87 9.23
N GLN A 148 -23.96 -11.10 9.02
CA GLN A 148 -24.19 -11.90 7.80
C GLN A 148 -25.28 -12.98 7.97
N LYS A 149 -26.08 -12.93 9.05
CA LYS A 149 -27.25 -13.80 9.25
C LYS A 149 -28.56 -13.11 8.88
#